data_AF-A0A8K0MC85-F1
#
_entry.id   AF-A0A8K0MC85-F1
#
_cell.length_a   1.000
_cell.length_b   1.000
_cell.length_c   1.000
_cell.angle_alpha   90.00
_cell.angle_beta   90.00
_cell.angle_gamma   90.00
#
_symmetry.space_group_name_H-M   'P 1'
#
loop_
_entity.id
_entity.type
_entity.pdbx_description
1 polymer ?
#
loop_
_entity_poly.entity_id
_entity_poly.type
_entity_poly.pdbx_seq_one_letter_code
_entity_poly.pdbx_strand_id
1 'polypeptide(L)'
;MQPTDVKAAYTPEAYNSLPGLKSASQRLQDSGGESIITGPIRDIFMRHKVNKAYGVALLHKHFSIKPTERLVDIRNVSSPWQTGGDTDPVLKKYNGVIVPRSLRFLNGDLLPYEFDFSAEEPSTESNAEFLQQLSAFLHQNGLEEVLGLRLLESRDPNVSVEVTEGTSNIMMPRGAVDTQQLIPAMWVFSTDGDDFCDCVEYCYSDRDGSHTGDGTHGCG
;
A
#
# COMPACT_ATOMS: atom_id res chain seq x y z
N MET A 1 18.96 5.41 18.70
CA MET A 1 17.81 5.18 17.81
C MET A 1 16.93 4.14 18.46
N GLN A 2 15.65 4.47 18.71
CA GLN A 2 14.67 3.57 19.32
C GLN A 2 14.14 2.57 18.27
N PRO A 3 13.66 1.38 18.69
CA PRO A 3 13.09 0.40 17.78
C PRO A 3 11.80 0.95 17.14
N THR A 4 11.70 0.81 15.83
CA THR A 4 10.57 1.21 14.99
C THR A 4 9.38 0.28 15.23
N ASP A 5 8.64 0.52 16.31
CA ASP A 5 7.23 0.12 16.39
C ASP A 5 6.39 1.14 15.60
N VAL A 6 5.27 0.73 15.01
CA VAL A 6 4.28 1.65 14.42
C VAL A 6 3.65 2.46 15.56
N LYS A 7 4.31 3.57 15.91
CA LYS A 7 3.89 4.50 16.99
C LYS A 7 3.44 5.84 16.44
N ALA A 8 3.62 6.07 15.14
CA ALA A 8 3.27 7.34 14.53
C ALA A 8 1.76 7.46 14.34
N ALA A 9 1.24 8.65 14.66
CA ALA A 9 -0.16 8.98 14.50
C ALA A 9 -0.59 8.92 13.03
N TYR A 10 -1.80 8.43 12.78
CA TYR A 10 -2.43 8.49 11.47
C TYR A 10 -2.93 9.90 11.16
N THR A 11 -2.75 10.34 9.91
CA THR A 11 -3.40 11.55 9.38
C THR A 11 -3.97 11.28 7.98
N PRO A 12 -5.24 11.62 7.70
CA PRO A 12 -5.81 11.53 6.35
C PRO A 12 -5.07 12.38 5.32
N GLU A 13 -4.44 13.48 5.76
CA GLU A 13 -3.63 14.34 4.92
C GLU A 13 -2.39 13.59 4.39
N ALA A 14 -1.74 12.76 5.21
CA ALA A 14 -0.62 11.93 4.77
C ALA A 14 -1.04 10.86 3.77
N TYR A 15 -2.25 10.29 3.88
CA TYR A 15 -2.79 9.42 2.84
C TYR A 15 -3.11 10.21 1.56
N ASN A 16 -3.80 11.35 1.69
CA ASN A 16 -4.20 12.17 0.56
C ASN A 16 -3.00 12.82 -0.18
N SER A 17 -1.83 12.90 0.47
CA SER A 17 -0.58 13.37 -0.15
C SER A 17 0.03 12.35 -1.10
N LEU A 18 -0.41 11.09 -1.08
CA LEU A 18 0.11 10.07 -1.98
C LEU A 18 -0.26 10.40 -3.44
N PRO A 19 0.63 10.09 -4.40
CA PRO A 19 0.34 10.28 -5.82
C PRO A 19 -0.70 9.29 -6.34
N GLY A 20 -1.23 9.52 -7.54
CA GLY A 20 -1.97 8.49 -8.29
C GLY A 20 -1.03 7.42 -8.84
N LEU A 21 -1.59 6.28 -9.25
CA LEU A 21 -0.85 5.07 -9.61
C LEU A 21 0.21 5.31 -10.71
N LYS A 22 -0.17 5.94 -11.83
CA LYS A 22 0.79 6.22 -12.92
C LYS A 22 1.94 7.12 -12.47
N SER A 23 1.64 8.16 -11.68
CA SER A 23 2.67 9.06 -11.16
C SER A 23 3.61 8.33 -10.18
N ALA A 24 3.08 7.43 -9.35
CA ALA A 24 3.90 6.59 -8.48
C ALA A 24 4.82 5.67 -9.30
N SER A 25 4.26 5.01 -10.32
CA SER A 25 4.99 4.11 -11.21
C SER A 25 6.12 4.84 -11.94
N GLN A 26 5.85 6.03 -12.48
CA GLN A 26 6.87 6.83 -13.14
C GLN A 26 8.01 7.18 -12.18
N ARG A 27 7.71 7.59 -10.94
CA ARG A 27 8.75 7.86 -9.93
C ARG A 27 9.61 6.64 -9.65
N LEU A 28 9.02 5.44 -9.57
CA LEU A 28 9.79 4.21 -9.42
C LEU A 28 10.71 3.97 -10.63
N GLN A 29 10.22 4.16 -11.86
CA GLN A 29 11.04 4.02 -13.06
C GLN A 29 12.21 5.01 -13.06
N ASP A 30 11.97 6.26 -12.69
CA ASP A 30 13.00 7.30 -12.59
C ASP A 30 14.07 6.98 -11.52
N SER A 31 13.71 6.18 -10.51
CA SER A 31 14.62 5.70 -9.45
C SER A 31 15.28 4.34 -9.72
N GLY A 32 15.29 3.88 -10.99
CA GLY A 32 15.95 2.63 -11.40
C GLY A 32 14.99 1.44 -11.58
N GLY A 33 13.68 1.69 -11.49
CA GLY A 33 12.63 0.72 -11.78
C GLY A 33 12.64 -0.48 -10.85
N GLU A 34 12.04 -1.59 -11.30
CA GLU A 34 11.88 -2.80 -10.47
C GLU A 34 13.20 -3.49 -10.10
N SER A 35 14.31 -3.13 -10.75
CA SER A 35 15.62 -3.71 -10.44
C SER A 35 16.09 -3.39 -9.01
N ILE A 36 15.71 -2.23 -8.47
CA ILE A 36 16.04 -1.87 -7.08
C ILE A 36 15.25 -2.72 -6.07
N ILE A 37 14.04 -3.13 -6.45
CA ILE A 37 13.13 -3.95 -5.65
C ILE A 37 13.60 -5.40 -5.66
N THR A 38 13.77 -5.96 -6.86
CA THR A 38 14.12 -7.38 -7.07
C THR A 38 15.58 -7.72 -6.75
N GLY A 39 16.45 -6.71 -6.64
CA GLY A 39 17.84 -6.86 -6.20
C GLY A 39 18.05 -6.42 -4.73
N PRO A 40 18.56 -5.20 -4.49
CA PRO A 40 18.98 -4.77 -3.15
C PRO A 40 17.90 -4.86 -2.06
N ILE A 41 16.64 -4.47 -2.36
CA ILE A 41 15.57 -4.52 -1.37
C ILE A 41 15.21 -5.98 -1.04
N ARG A 42 15.07 -6.83 -2.06
CA ARG A 42 14.89 -8.27 -1.88
C ARG A 42 15.98 -8.87 -0.98
N ASP A 43 17.24 -8.52 -1.19
CA ASP A 43 18.35 -9.02 -0.36
C ASP A 43 18.20 -8.62 1.12
N ILE A 44 17.71 -7.41 1.40
CA ILE A 44 17.39 -6.97 2.78
C ILE A 44 16.30 -7.86 3.38
N PHE A 45 15.20 -8.08 2.66
CA PHE A 45 14.07 -8.90 3.14
C PHE A 45 14.50 -10.34 3.44
N MET A 46 15.26 -10.95 2.52
CA MET A 46 15.70 -12.35 2.67
C MET A 46 16.71 -12.51 3.81
N ARG A 47 17.62 -11.55 4.00
CA ARG A 47 18.59 -11.57 5.10
C ARG A 47 17.92 -11.52 6.48
N HIS A 48 16.87 -10.70 6.61
CA HIS A 48 16.12 -10.55 7.86
C HIS A 48 15.00 -11.58 8.04
N LYS A 49 14.74 -12.44 7.03
CA LYS A 49 13.71 -13.49 7.05
C LYS A 49 12.28 -12.94 7.30
N VAL A 50 12.02 -11.74 6.81
CA VAL A 50 10.74 -11.02 6.99
C VAL A 50 9.78 -11.21 5.82
N ASN A 51 10.17 -11.99 4.81
CA ASN A 51 9.46 -12.17 3.55
C ASN A 51 8.10 -12.88 3.67
N LYS A 52 7.78 -13.48 4.82
CA LYS A 52 6.44 -14.00 5.14
C LYS A 52 5.54 -12.99 5.84
N ALA A 53 6.13 -11.94 6.42
CA ALA A 53 5.40 -10.93 7.19
C ALA A 53 5.15 -9.67 6.37
N TYR A 54 6.06 -9.32 5.46
CA TYR A 54 6.01 -8.06 4.71
C TYR A 54 6.20 -8.28 3.21
N GLY A 55 5.53 -7.44 2.43
CA GLY A 55 5.83 -7.13 1.04
C GLY A 55 6.22 -5.66 0.88
N VAL A 56 6.72 -5.32 -0.31
CA VAL A 56 7.00 -3.94 -0.73
C VAL A 56 5.79 -3.41 -1.48
N ALA A 57 5.32 -2.22 -1.13
CA ALA A 57 4.21 -1.56 -1.82
C ALA A 57 4.68 -0.32 -2.57
N LEU A 58 4.12 -0.09 -3.76
CA LEU A 58 4.25 1.18 -4.47
C LEU A 58 3.30 2.19 -3.80
N LEU A 59 3.85 3.30 -3.30
CA LEU A 59 3.06 4.31 -2.59
C LEU A 59 2.18 5.09 -3.56
N HIS A 60 0.88 4.81 -3.51
CA HIS A 60 -0.15 5.51 -4.27
C HIS A 60 -1.46 5.56 -3.49
N LYS A 61 -2.34 6.51 -3.80
CA LYS A 61 -3.73 6.51 -3.33
C LYS A 61 -4.67 6.05 -4.44
N HIS A 62 -5.77 5.42 -4.05
CA HIS A 62 -6.83 5.03 -4.98
C HIS A 62 -7.77 6.20 -5.28
N PHE A 63 -8.13 6.95 -4.24
CA PHE A 63 -8.99 8.14 -4.28
C PHE A 63 -8.75 8.99 -3.04
N SER A 64 -9.26 10.22 -2.99
CA SER A 64 -9.14 11.06 -1.80
C SER A 64 -10.20 10.73 -0.75
N ILE A 65 -9.85 10.80 0.53
CA ILE A 65 -10.76 10.55 1.67
C ILE A 65 -10.94 11.82 2.52
N LYS A 66 -11.97 11.84 3.37
CA LYS A 66 -12.24 12.97 4.28
C LYS A 66 -11.33 12.96 5.51
N PRO A 67 -11.16 14.10 6.21
CA PRO A 67 -10.38 14.20 7.45
C PRO A 67 -10.88 13.33 8.62
N THR A 68 -12.09 12.78 8.52
CA THR A 68 -12.68 11.90 9.55
C THR A 68 -12.73 10.45 9.10
N GLU A 69 -12.05 10.10 8.00
CA GLU A 69 -12.07 8.77 7.40
C GLU A 69 -10.72 8.08 7.46
N ARG A 70 -10.74 6.74 7.42
CA ARG A 70 -9.60 5.87 7.13
C ARG A 70 -9.96 4.96 5.97
N LEU A 71 -9.00 4.64 5.11
CA LEU A 71 -9.19 3.59 4.11
C LEU A 71 -9.04 2.23 4.81
N VAL A 72 -10.15 1.49 4.94
CA VAL A 72 -10.22 0.23 5.67
C VAL A 72 -10.61 -0.90 4.73
N ASP A 73 -9.83 -1.96 4.73
CA ASP A 73 -10.10 -3.21 4.01
C ASP A 73 -10.88 -4.21 4.87
N ILE A 74 -11.89 -4.81 4.25
CA ILE A 74 -12.48 -6.07 4.70
C ILE A 74 -12.59 -7.01 3.51
N ARG A 75 -11.91 -8.16 3.61
CA ARG A 75 -12.02 -9.25 2.63
C ARG A 75 -11.83 -8.76 1.21
N ASN A 76 -10.73 -8.07 0.97
CA ASN A 76 -10.30 -7.63 -0.36
C ASN A 76 -11.10 -6.45 -0.93
N VAL A 77 -11.83 -5.73 -0.07
CA VAL A 77 -12.52 -4.49 -0.44
C VAL A 77 -12.14 -3.41 0.55
N SER A 78 -11.43 -2.41 0.05
CA SER A 78 -11.01 -1.22 0.78
C SER A 78 -11.98 -0.06 0.53
N SER A 79 -12.50 0.55 1.58
CA SER A 79 -13.46 1.66 1.50
C SER A 79 -13.24 2.69 2.60
N PRO A 80 -13.63 3.96 2.41
CA PRO A 80 -13.47 5.00 3.43
C PRO A 80 -14.44 4.76 4.58
N TRP A 81 -13.91 4.53 5.78
CA TRP A 81 -14.67 4.32 7.00
C TRP A 81 -14.60 5.54 7.90
N GLN A 82 -15.74 5.95 8.45
CA GLN A 82 -15.79 7.04 9.42
C GLN A 82 -15.13 6.64 10.74
N THR A 83 -14.10 7.36 11.15
CA THR A 83 -13.31 7.13 12.38
C THR A 83 -13.32 8.34 13.32
N GLY A 84 -14.06 9.39 12.98
CA GLY A 84 -14.23 10.57 13.85
C GLY A 84 -12.99 11.46 13.95
N GLY A 85 -12.00 11.26 13.08
CA GLY A 85 -10.72 12.00 13.11
C GLY A 85 -9.75 11.48 14.17
N ASP A 86 -10.00 10.29 14.71
CA ASP A 86 -9.05 9.62 15.60
C ASP A 86 -7.71 9.39 14.87
N THR A 87 -6.61 9.67 15.56
CA THR A 87 -5.25 9.58 15.01
C THR A 87 -4.45 8.39 15.55
N ASP A 88 -4.99 7.59 16.48
CA ASP A 88 -4.32 6.40 17.01
C ASP A 88 -4.18 5.35 15.89
N PRO A 89 -2.98 4.81 15.60
CA PRO A 89 -2.82 3.77 14.58
C PRO A 89 -3.73 2.56 14.78
N VAL A 90 -4.14 2.25 16.02
CA VAL A 90 -5.06 1.16 16.34
C VAL A 90 -6.35 1.72 16.93
N LEU A 91 -7.48 1.46 16.26
CA LEU A 91 -8.77 2.04 16.64
C LEU A 91 -9.82 0.96 16.88
N LYS A 92 -10.35 0.88 18.09
CA LYS A 92 -11.51 0.03 18.39
C LYS A 92 -12.75 0.57 17.68
N LYS A 93 -13.41 -0.29 16.91
CA LYS A 93 -14.65 0.06 16.20
C LYS A 93 -15.52 -1.18 16.10
N TYR A 94 -16.82 -1.03 16.38
CA TYR A 94 -17.74 -2.16 16.51
C TYR A 94 -17.22 -3.18 17.55
N ASN A 95 -17.38 -4.48 17.28
CA ASN A 95 -16.84 -5.56 18.11
C ASN A 95 -15.47 -6.05 17.60
N GLY A 96 -14.68 -5.15 17.03
CA GLY A 96 -13.35 -5.46 16.49
C GLY A 96 -12.44 -4.24 16.54
N VAL A 97 -11.43 -4.26 15.69
CA VAL A 97 -10.36 -3.26 15.69
C VAL A 97 -9.90 -2.96 14.27
N ILE A 98 -9.67 -1.68 14.00
CA ILE A 98 -9.01 -1.19 12.79
C ILE A 98 -7.52 -1.12 13.10
N VAL A 99 -6.71 -1.79 12.29
CA VAL A 99 -5.27 -1.95 12.51
C VAL A 99 -4.48 -1.60 11.25
N PRO A 100 -3.23 -1.13 11.38
CA PRO A 100 -2.40 -0.83 10.23
C PRO A 100 -2.25 -2.04 9.29
N ARG A 101 -2.34 -1.78 7.98
CA ARG A 101 -2.22 -2.77 6.90
C ARG A 101 -1.04 -2.46 6.00
N SER A 102 -0.91 -1.18 5.65
CA SER A 102 0.16 -0.65 4.80
C SER A 102 0.79 0.59 5.46
N LEU A 103 2.11 0.66 5.38
CA LEU A 103 2.95 1.63 6.09
C LEU A 103 3.85 2.37 5.11
N ARG A 104 4.10 3.65 5.38
CA ARG A 104 5.03 4.50 4.62
C ARG A 104 6.09 5.08 5.54
N PHE A 105 7.29 5.28 5.01
CA PHE A 105 8.30 6.08 5.69
C PHE A 105 8.05 7.56 5.38
N LEU A 106 8.05 8.41 6.39
CA LEU A 106 7.92 9.85 6.21
C LEU A 106 8.72 10.56 7.31
N ASN A 107 9.71 11.35 6.91
CA ASN A 107 10.58 12.10 7.84
C ASN A 107 11.26 11.22 8.90
N GLY A 108 11.60 9.98 8.54
CA GLY A 108 12.22 9.01 9.46
C GLY A 108 11.24 8.24 10.35
N ASP A 109 9.94 8.56 10.31
CA ASP A 109 8.88 7.84 11.02
C ASP A 109 8.18 6.84 10.10
N LEU A 110 7.63 5.77 10.68
CA LEU A 110 6.82 4.76 9.98
C LEU A 110 5.34 4.99 10.27
N LEU A 111 4.60 5.49 9.28
CA LEU A 111 3.21 5.90 9.41
C LEU A 111 2.28 4.92 8.69
N PRO A 112 1.14 4.54 9.28
CA PRO A 112 0.10 3.82 8.55
C PRO A 112 -0.59 4.74 7.54
N TYR A 113 -1.00 4.18 6.41
CA TYR A 113 -1.83 4.89 5.43
C TYR A 113 -3.06 4.09 4.97
N GLU A 114 -3.02 2.76 5.11
CA GLU A 114 -4.16 1.86 4.91
C GLU A 114 -4.32 0.93 6.11
N PHE A 115 -5.54 0.45 6.32
CA PHE A 115 -5.91 -0.34 7.49
C PHE A 115 -6.71 -1.58 7.10
N ASP A 116 -6.65 -2.60 7.95
CA ASP A 116 -7.56 -3.75 7.93
C ASP A 116 -8.54 -3.61 9.11
N PHE A 117 -9.73 -4.17 8.98
CA PHE A 117 -10.56 -4.49 10.14
C PHE A 117 -10.38 -5.95 10.54
N SER A 118 -10.07 -6.18 11.81
CA SER A 118 -9.94 -7.50 12.42
C SER A 118 -10.92 -7.66 13.59
N ALA A 119 -11.31 -8.90 13.87
CA ALA A 119 -12.10 -9.22 15.07
C ALA A 119 -11.27 -9.08 16.35
N GLU A 120 -9.96 -9.30 16.26
CA GLU A 120 -9.02 -9.28 17.38
C GLU A 120 -7.80 -8.41 17.04
N GLU A 121 -7.19 -7.81 18.06
CA GLU A 121 -5.93 -7.09 17.90
C GLU A 121 -4.83 -8.11 17.54
N PRO A 122 -4.18 -7.99 16.37
CA PRO A 122 -3.16 -8.93 15.94
C PRO A 122 -1.92 -8.78 16.83
N SER A 123 -1.18 -9.88 17.00
CA SER A 123 0.13 -9.83 17.65
C SER A 123 1.14 -9.21 16.68
N THR A 124 1.51 -7.95 16.89
CA THR A 124 2.54 -7.30 16.09
C THR A 124 3.93 -7.69 16.58
N GLU A 125 4.61 -8.60 15.88
CA GLU A 125 6.05 -8.76 16.01
C GLU A 125 6.77 -7.82 15.03
N SER A 126 7.38 -6.76 15.57
CA SER A 126 8.22 -5.85 14.79
C SER A 126 9.66 -6.36 14.73
N ASN A 127 10.27 -6.32 13.53
CA ASN A 127 11.69 -6.53 13.36
C ASN A 127 12.38 -5.17 13.19
N ALA A 128 12.82 -4.58 14.31
CA ALA A 128 13.39 -3.24 14.34
C ALA A 128 14.68 -3.10 13.49
N GLU A 129 15.53 -4.13 13.46
CA GLU A 129 16.75 -4.11 12.65
C GLU A 129 16.44 -4.07 11.15
N PHE A 130 15.47 -4.87 10.72
CA PHE A 130 14.96 -4.84 9.34
C PHE A 130 14.41 -3.47 8.97
N LEU A 131 13.51 -2.93 9.79
CA LEU A 131 12.86 -1.64 9.52
C LEU A 131 13.87 -0.49 9.49
N GLN A 132 14.85 -0.49 10.39
CA GLN A 132 15.92 0.49 10.38
C GLN A 132 16.79 0.37 9.11
N GLN A 133 17.17 -0.85 8.72
CA GLN A 133 17.97 -1.06 7.52
C GLN A 133 17.21 -0.66 6.25
N LEU A 134 15.93 -1.01 6.15
CA LEU A 134 15.09 -0.65 5.01
C LEU A 134 14.88 0.86 4.95
N SER A 135 14.52 1.51 6.07
CA SER A 135 14.37 2.96 6.13
C SER A 135 15.63 3.69 5.66
N ALA A 136 16.80 3.29 6.17
CA ALA A 136 18.07 3.87 5.75
C ALA A 136 18.35 3.68 4.25
N PHE A 137 18.04 2.50 3.71
CA PHE A 137 18.20 2.23 2.29
C PHE A 137 17.26 3.10 1.44
N LEU A 138 15.98 3.18 1.80
CA LEU A 138 15.01 3.98 1.07
C LEU A 138 15.40 5.46 1.09
N HIS A 139 15.81 5.99 2.24
CA HIS A 139 16.27 7.37 2.39
C HIS A 139 17.49 7.68 1.49
N GLN A 140 18.52 6.83 1.54
CA GLN A 140 19.76 7.03 0.77
C GLN A 140 19.55 6.97 -0.75
N ASN A 141 18.50 6.28 -1.21
CA ASN A 141 18.18 6.13 -2.63
C ASN A 141 17.00 7.01 -3.08
N GLY A 142 16.47 7.89 -2.21
CA GLY A 142 15.35 8.78 -2.55
C GLY A 142 14.01 8.06 -2.77
N LEU A 143 13.80 6.91 -2.13
CA LEU A 143 12.63 6.05 -2.32
C LEU A 143 11.57 6.14 -1.22
N GLU A 144 11.76 6.96 -0.17
CA GLU A 144 10.83 7.04 0.97
C GLU A 144 9.41 7.48 0.55
N GLU A 145 9.30 8.31 -0.50
CA GLU A 145 8.01 8.74 -1.05
C GLU A 145 7.55 7.89 -2.24
N VAL A 146 8.27 6.80 -2.56
CA VAL A 146 7.99 5.91 -3.69
C VAL A 146 7.54 4.54 -3.19
N LEU A 147 8.21 4.00 -2.16
CA LEU A 147 7.99 2.64 -1.68
C LEU A 147 7.61 2.62 -0.20
N GLY A 148 6.69 1.71 0.12
CA GLY A 148 6.21 1.43 1.47
C GLY A 148 6.28 -0.06 1.80
N LEU A 149 5.70 -0.39 2.95
CA LEU A 149 5.57 -1.75 3.44
C LEU A 149 4.11 -2.17 3.48
N ARG A 150 3.85 -3.42 3.11
CA ARG A 150 2.53 -4.05 3.23
C ARG A 150 2.65 -5.29 4.11
N LEU A 151 1.83 -5.39 5.15
CA LEU A 151 1.74 -6.61 5.96
C LEU A 151 1.12 -7.75 5.12
N LEU A 152 1.49 -9.00 5.36
CA LEU A 152 0.98 -10.13 4.55
C LEU A 152 -0.05 -11.01 5.27
N GLU A 153 -0.31 -10.78 6.56
CA GLU A 153 -1.20 -11.61 7.37
C GLU A 153 -2.62 -11.73 6.81
N SER A 154 -3.19 -10.62 6.32
CA SER A 154 -4.54 -10.54 5.76
C SER A 154 -4.61 -10.79 4.25
N ARG A 155 -3.48 -11.06 3.60
CA ARG A 155 -3.42 -11.16 2.14
C ARG A 155 -4.05 -12.47 1.65
N ASP A 156 -5.00 -12.36 0.74
CA ASP A 156 -5.49 -13.48 -0.05
C ASP A 156 -4.63 -13.65 -1.32
N PRO A 157 -3.86 -14.76 -1.45
CA PRO A 157 -3.01 -14.98 -2.62
C PRO A 157 -3.79 -15.28 -3.91
N ASN A 158 -5.10 -15.53 -3.83
CA ASN A 158 -5.93 -15.84 -5.01
C ASN A 158 -6.39 -14.59 -5.77
N VAL A 159 -6.24 -13.41 -5.19
CA VAL A 159 -6.54 -12.12 -5.80
C VAL A 159 -5.28 -11.26 -5.83
N SER A 160 -5.06 -10.56 -6.94
CA SER A 160 -3.81 -9.83 -7.14
C SER A 160 -3.91 -8.66 -8.10
N VAL A 161 -5.13 -8.26 -8.49
CA VAL A 161 -5.36 -7.07 -9.31
C VAL A 161 -6.23 -6.09 -8.54
N GLU A 162 -5.68 -4.94 -8.17
CA GLU A 162 -6.44 -3.84 -7.54
C GLU A 162 -7.20 -3.02 -8.59
N VAL A 163 -8.50 -2.80 -8.36
CA VAL A 163 -9.39 -2.01 -9.23
C VAL A 163 -10.21 -1.05 -8.38
N THR A 164 -10.22 0.23 -8.76
CA THR A 164 -11.01 1.26 -8.07
C THR A 164 -12.36 1.50 -8.75
N GLU A 165 -13.43 1.35 -7.98
CA GLU A 165 -14.83 1.59 -8.37
C GLU A 165 -15.45 2.65 -7.45
N GLY A 166 -15.56 3.89 -7.95
CA GLY A 166 -15.99 5.02 -7.12
C GLY A 166 -15.07 5.22 -5.93
N THR A 167 -15.60 5.13 -4.71
CA THR A 167 -14.83 5.20 -3.46
C THR A 167 -14.56 3.83 -2.84
N SER A 168 -14.38 2.80 -3.68
CA SER A 168 -13.99 1.46 -3.24
C SER A 168 -12.80 0.99 -4.05
N ASN A 169 -11.80 0.38 -3.41
CA ASN A 169 -10.75 -0.38 -4.07
C ASN A 169 -10.98 -1.87 -3.84
N ILE A 170 -10.93 -2.67 -4.90
CA ILE A 170 -11.38 -4.07 -4.92
C ILE A 170 -10.24 -4.92 -5.46
N MET A 171 -9.86 -5.99 -4.76
CA MET A 171 -8.98 -6.99 -5.35
C MET A 171 -9.79 -7.95 -6.23
N MET A 172 -9.31 -8.13 -7.45
CA MET A 172 -9.84 -9.07 -8.43
C MET A 172 -8.83 -10.19 -8.72
N PRO A 173 -9.30 -11.36 -9.19
CA PRO A 173 -8.43 -12.40 -9.73
C PRO A 173 -7.64 -11.90 -10.95
N ARG A 174 -6.45 -12.45 -11.18
CA ARG A 174 -5.73 -12.21 -12.45
C ARG A 174 -6.57 -12.64 -13.65
N GLY A 175 -6.50 -11.84 -14.71
CA GLY A 175 -7.28 -12.06 -15.94
C GLY A 175 -8.70 -11.49 -15.89
N ALA A 176 -9.14 -10.91 -14.77
CA ALA A 176 -10.40 -10.16 -14.70
C ALA A 176 -10.32 -8.82 -15.48
N VAL A 177 -9.10 -8.29 -15.66
CA VAL A 177 -8.79 -7.06 -16.39
C VAL A 177 -7.71 -7.32 -17.43
N ASP A 178 -7.70 -6.53 -18.49
CA ASP A 178 -6.67 -6.57 -19.54
C ASP A 178 -5.27 -6.35 -18.97
N THR A 179 -4.35 -7.25 -19.30
CA THR A 179 -2.98 -7.25 -18.80
C THR A 179 -2.17 -6.04 -19.26
N GLN A 180 -2.53 -5.40 -20.38
CA GLN A 180 -1.84 -4.21 -20.88
C GLN A 180 -2.03 -2.97 -20.00
N GLN A 181 -2.98 -3.02 -19.07
CA GLN A 181 -3.36 -1.90 -18.20
C GLN A 181 -2.86 -2.09 -16.77
N LEU A 182 -2.17 -3.19 -16.49
CA LEU A 182 -1.67 -3.55 -15.17
C LEU A 182 -0.35 -2.83 -14.89
N ILE A 183 -0.25 -2.24 -13.71
CA ILE A 183 0.98 -1.67 -13.16
C ILE A 183 1.33 -2.43 -11.89
N PRO A 184 2.55 -3.01 -11.77
CA PRO A 184 3.00 -3.62 -10.53
C PRO A 184 2.94 -2.63 -9.37
N ALA A 185 2.22 -3.01 -8.32
CA ALA A 185 1.94 -2.15 -7.16
C ALA A 185 2.37 -2.78 -5.83
N MET A 186 2.62 -4.09 -5.80
CA MET A 186 3.17 -4.78 -4.64
C MET A 186 4.06 -5.96 -5.06
N TRP A 187 5.16 -6.15 -4.34
CA TRP A 187 6.09 -7.26 -4.53
C TRP A 187 6.20 -8.08 -3.24
N VAL A 188 6.10 -9.40 -3.37
CA VAL A 188 6.18 -10.38 -2.29
C VAL A 188 7.33 -11.34 -2.56
N PHE A 189 8.32 -11.37 -1.68
CA PHE A 189 9.53 -12.15 -1.91
C PHE A 189 9.42 -13.59 -1.39
N SER A 190 9.99 -14.53 -2.12
CA SER A 190 10.03 -15.95 -1.71
C SER A 190 11.33 -16.62 -2.14
N THR A 191 11.65 -17.74 -1.47
CA THR A 191 12.73 -18.64 -1.92
C THR A 191 12.36 -19.39 -3.20
N ASP A 192 11.07 -19.59 -3.44
CA ASP A 192 10.55 -20.47 -4.49
C ASP A 192 10.09 -19.71 -5.74
N GLY A 193 10.36 -18.40 -5.79
CA GLY A 193 9.94 -17.47 -6.83
C GLY A 193 9.12 -16.32 -6.27
N ASP A 194 9.50 -15.09 -6.58
CA ASP A 194 8.79 -13.90 -6.10
C ASP A 194 7.40 -13.79 -6.75
N ASP A 195 6.47 -13.18 -6.01
CA ASP A 195 5.09 -12.93 -6.43
C ASP A 195 4.81 -11.42 -6.42
N PHE A 196 3.74 -11.01 -7.11
CA PHE A 196 3.39 -9.62 -7.31
C PHE A 196 1.88 -9.41 -7.26
N CYS A 197 1.46 -8.20 -6.89
CA CYS A 197 0.12 -7.71 -7.15
C CYS A 197 0.20 -6.46 -8.01
N ASP A 198 -0.71 -6.39 -8.96
CA ASP A 198 -0.85 -5.31 -9.91
C ASP A 198 -2.02 -4.43 -9.51
N CYS A 199 -1.98 -3.17 -9.91
CA CYS A 199 -3.08 -2.23 -9.79
C CYS A 199 -3.44 -1.67 -11.17
N VAL A 200 -4.71 -1.31 -11.35
CA VAL A 200 -5.22 -0.74 -12.59
C VAL A 200 -5.79 0.63 -12.33
N GLU A 201 -5.30 1.60 -13.10
CA GLU A 201 -5.96 2.89 -13.23
C GLU A 201 -6.93 2.80 -14.42
N TYR A 202 -8.17 2.39 -14.16
CA TYR A 202 -9.18 2.22 -15.19
C TYR A 202 -10.03 3.49 -15.36
N CYS A 203 -10.31 3.87 -16.61
CA CYS A 203 -11.33 4.87 -16.94
C CYS A 203 -12.43 4.18 -17.72
N TYR A 204 -13.65 4.14 -17.17
CA TYR A 204 -14.81 3.67 -17.93
C TYR A 204 -15.06 4.62 -19.10
N SER A 205 -15.31 4.06 -20.28
CA SER A 205 -15.94 4.81 -21.37
C SER A 205 -17.39 4.36 -21.41
N ASP A 206 -18.33 5.30 -21.37
CA ASP A 206 -19.72 4.99 -21.64
C ASP A 206 -19.90 4.52 -23.09
N ARG A 207 -21.13 4.15 -23.46
CA ARG A 207 -21.44 3.68 -24.83
C ARG A 207 -21.14 4.73 -25.91
N ASP A 208 -21.03 5.99 -25.51
CA ASP A 208 -20.78 7.12 -26.39
C ASP A 208 -19.28 7.52 -26.40
N GLY A 209 -18.43 6.77 -25.69
CA GLY A 209 -17.00 7.02 -25.57
C GLY A 209 -16.64 8.10 -24.56
N SER A 210 -17.60 8.58 -23.76
CA SER A 210 -17.34 9.55 -22.69
C SER A 210 -16.68 8.87 -21.51
N HIS A 211 -15.58 9.44 -21.03
CA HIS A 211 -14.88 8.91 -19.88
C HIS A 211 -15.64 9.23 -18.58
N THR A 212 -15.95 8.20 -17.78
CA THR A 212 -16.47 8.34 -16.42
C THR A 212 -15.43 7.82 -15.43
N GLY A 213 -14.98 8.69 -14.53
CA GLY A 213 -14.01 8.38 -13.47
C GLY A 213 -13.45 9.68 -12.86
N ASP A 214 -13.28 9.72 -11.54
CA ASP A 214 -12.80 10.90 -10.80
C ASP A 214 -11.26 11.03 -10.80
N GLY A 215 -10.58 10.30 -11.68
CA GLY A 215 -9.13 10.35 -11.83
C GLY A 215 -8.68 11.65 -12.49
N THR A 216 -8.05 12.54 -11.72
CA THR A 216 -7.35 13.69 -12.29
C THR A 216 -6.10 13.21 -13.03
N HIS A 217 -6.22 12.97 -14.34
CA HIS A 217 -5.08 12.76 -15.22
C HIS A 217 -5.09 13.86 -16.27
N GLY A 218 -4.22 14.85 -16.12
CA GLY A 218 -3.87 15.69 -17.24
C GLY A 218 -3.13 14.82 -18.25
N CYS A 219 -3.70 14.65 -19.44
CA CYS A 219 -2.95 14.14 -20.58
C CYS A 219 -1.77 15.10 -20.83
N GLY A 220 -0.56 14.65 -20.54
CA GLY A 220 0.70 15.23 -20.96
C GLY A 220 1.53 14.12 -21.57
#